data_AF-A0A7X6SZU2-F1
#
_entry.id   AF-A0A7X6SZU2-F1
#
_cell.length_a   1.000
_cell.length_b   1.000
_cell.length_c   1.000
_cell.angle_alpha   90.00
_cell.angle_beta   90.00
_cell.angle_gamma   90.00
#
_symmetry.space_group_name_H-M   'P 1'
#
loop_
_entity.id
_entity.type
_entity.pdbx_description
1 polymer ?
#
loop_
_entity_poly.entity_id
_entity_poly.type
_entity_poly.pdbx_seq_one_letter_code
_entity_poly.pdbx_strand_id
1 'polypeptide(L)'
;MKEWRLLDAGHMTAAQNMAMDDTLLELKGAQKTPDTIRFLQFYPSAVLIGYHQSVQEEIRESYCLEKGIEINRRITGGGAIFFDENQIGWEIICDKSFFNMEIPNQRLFRILCEPVINALGQMGINAAFRPRNDIEIKGRKISGTGGTESDRAFFFQGTLLVDFDVDTMLKSLKIPVEKLRAKEIDSVKERVTCLNWELGYTPSSEEIKSAIVKGFEECLNIKLIASGLTKDEETLFSKKIRYYSSPEWIEMVKPKQAGKEALQAASKVENGLIRFTITVDSARNRIQDIYITGDFLSFPGRALYDLESALKNKPFSRDELFKIVEGFFREGRITIPGISPEEFFKPLEIVFEKAAIGAEYGIPPEVCNQISVTNGSFKEVIAAEPSVLLLPYCAKDLACDLRHAKECLWCGACTVGRAWELGLERGLDVRCVSSFEDLLSELESIRQLGEKAFIGCCCQPFFTKHVNDFEKAGVPGILLNIDNTTCYELDQAKQAYKGNFNSQTHINIDLLETVFNVIDEYRAKGAA
;
A
#
# COMPACT_ATOMS: atom_id res chain seq x y z
N MET A 1 42.73 0.69 -2.15
CA MET A 1 41.35 1.17 -2.10
C MET A 1 40.79 1.06 -3.52
N LYS A 2 39.61 0.46 -3.73
CA LYS A 2 39.02 0.37 -5.08
C LYS A 2 38.48 1.75 -5.49
N GLU A 3 38.60 2.10 -6.77
CA GLU A 3 38.07 3.36 -7.29
C GLU A 3 36.67 3.14 -7.86
N TRP A 4 35.72 3.95 -7.40
CA TRP A 4 34.33 3.96 -7.84
C TRP A 4 34.01 5.33 -8.45
N ARG A 5 33.08 5.37 -9.41
CA ARG A 5 32.63 6.63 -9.99
C ARG A 5 31.68 7.34 -9.03
N LEU A 6 31.85 8.65 -8.90
CA LEU A 6 30.82 9.56 -8.40
C LEU A 6 30.17 10.27 -9.58
N LEU A 7 28.86 10.10 -9.74
CA LEU A 7 28.06 10.72 -10.79
C LEU A 7 27.02 11.65 -10.16
N ASP A 8 27.06 12.93 -10.53
CA ASP A 8 26.08 13.93 -10.10
C ASP A 8 25.56 14.66 -11.33
N ALA A 9 24.34 14.33 -11.75
CA ALA A 9 23.71 14.90 -12.92
C ALA A 9 22.86 16.14 -12.60
N GLY A 10 22.82 16.56 -11.33
CA GLY A 10 21.93 17.62 -10.87
C GLY A 10 20.45 17.22 -10.99
N HIS A 11 19.59 18.23 -11.16
CA HIS A 11 18.15 18.02 -11.33
C HIS A 11 17.82 17.49 -12.73
N MET A 12 17.04 16.41 -12.78
CA MET A 12 16.51 15.82 -14.01
C MET A 12 15.00 15.61 -13.87
N THR A 13 14.29 15.43 -14.99
CA THR A 13 12.87 15.04 -14.93
C THR A 13 12.73 13.61 -14.38
N ALA A 14 11.52 13.23 -13.96
CA ALA A 14 11.29 11.88 -13.45
C ALA A 14 11.64 10.81 -14.49
N ALA A 15 11.22 11.00 -15.74
CA ALA A 15 11.52 10.05 -16.81
C ALA A 15 13.03 9.94 -17.12
N GLN A 16 13.74 11.07 -17.07
CA GLN A 16 15.18 11.08 -17.26
C GLN A 16 15.90 10.33 -16.14
N ASN A 17 15.51 10.54 -14.89
CA ASN A 17 16.08 9.80 -13.77
C ASN A 17 15.85 8.29 -13.93
N MET A 18 14.61 7.85 -14.18
CA MET A 18 14.32 6.41 -14.30
C MET A 18 15.04 5.75 -15.49
N ALA A 19 15.16 6.48 -16.61
CA ALA A 19 15.94 6.00 -17.76
C ALA A 19 17.44 5.90 -17.46
N MET A 20 17.98 6.80 -16.62
CA MET A 20 19.37 6.76 -16.17
C MET A 20 19.61 5.54 -15.27
N ASP A 21 18.76 5.34 -14.27
CA ASP A 21 18.85 4.20 -13.33
C ASP A 21 18.97 2.87 -14.09
N ASP A 22 18.06 2.66 -15.04
CA ASP A 22 18.00 1.44 -15.84
C ASP A 22 19.14 1.33 -16.86
N THR A 23 19.64 2.46 -17.37
CA THR A 23 20.82 2.47 -18.25
C THR A 23 22.07 2.01 -17.50
N LEU A 24 22.31 2.60 -16.33
CA LEU A 24 23.46 2.29 -15.50
C LEU A 24 23.39 0.86 -14.98
N LEU A 25 22.21 0.41 -14.54
CA LEU A 25 21.99 -0.95 -14.08
C LEU A 25 22.23 -1.99 -15.19
N GLU A 26 21.64 -1.81 -16.38
CA GLU A 26 21.82 -2.74 -17.51
C GLU A 26 23.30 -2.84 -17.92
N LEU A 27 23.96 -1.69 -18.11
CA LEU A 27 25.36 -1.68 -18.51
C LEU A 27 26.26 -2.24 -17.41
N LYS A 28 25.89 -2.08 -16.14
CA LYS A 28 26.63 -2.69 -15.05
C LYS A 28 26.47 -4.21 -15.03
N GLY A 29 25.26 -4.71 -15.30
CA GLY A 29 24.98 -6.14 -15.42
C GLY A 29 25.83 -6.77 -16.53
N ALA A 30 25.99 -6.04 -17.64
CA ALA A 30 26.85 -6.39 -18.76
C ALA A 30 28.35 -6.10 -18.57
N GLN A 31 28.78 -5.60 -17.40
CA GLN A 31 30.17 -5.22 -17.09
C GLN A 31 30.78 -4.17 -18.04
N LYS A 32 29.95 -3.24 -18.53
CA LYS A 32 30.33 -2.15 -19.44
C LYS A 32 30.46 -0.78 -18.78
N THR A 33 30.23 -0.70 -17.47
CA THR A 33 30.34 0.54 -16.69
C THR A 33 30.97 0.27 -15.32
N PRO A 34 31.74 1.23 -14.74
CA PRO A 34 32.29 1.08 -13.39
C PRO A 34 31.22 1.00 -12.30
N ASP A 35 31.61 0.49 -11.13
CA ASP A 35 30.79 0.68 -9.93
C ASP A 35 30.59 2.19 -9.69
N THR A 36 29.37 2.61 -9.38
CA THR A 36 28.96 4.01 -9.37
C THR A 36 28.16 4.33 -8.11
N ILE A 37 28.52 5.43 -7.45
CA ILE A 37 27.62 6.17 -6.56
C ILE A 37 27.04 7.33 -7.37
N ARG A 38 25.72 7.45 -7.39
CA ARG A 38 25.04 8.56 -8.05
C ARG A 38 24.17 9.36 -7.09
N PHE A 39 24.17 10.69 -7.26
CA PHE A 39 23.16 11.55 -6.65
C PHE A 39 21.96 11.72 -7.57
N LEU A 40 20.77 11.71 -6.97
CA LEU A 40 19.48 11.73 -7.64
C LEU A 40 18.67 12.94 -7.16
N GLN A 41 18.25 13.81 -8.09
CA GLN A 41 17.41 14.98 -7.79
C GLN A 41 16.40 15.22 -8.91
N PHE A 42 15.24 15.78 -8.57
CA PHE A 42 14.10 15.91 -9.50
C PHE A 42 13.71 17.38 -9.72
N TYR A 43 13.49 17.76 -10.98
CA TYR A 43 12.81 19.00 -11.33
C TYR A 43 11.95 18.77 -12.59
N PRO A 44 10.63 19.02 -12.54
CA PRO A 44 9.84 19.42 -11.36
C PRO A 44 9.75 18.28 -10.32
N SER A 45 9.13 18.56 -9.16
CA SER A 45 8.77 17.54 -8.17
C SER A 45 7.99 16.37 -8.79
N ALA A 46 8.18 15.19 -8.22
CA ALA A 46 7.67 13.95 -8.76
C ALA A 46 7.06 13.05 -7.69
N VAL A 47 6.04 12.30 -8.10
CA VAL A 47 5.49 11.18 -7.38
C VAL A 47 5.91 9.91 -8.09
N LEU A 48 6.60 9.03 -7.36
CA LEU A 48 7.19 7.81 -7.91
C LEU A 48 6.50 6.60 -7.30
N ILE A 49 5.79 5.83 -8.11
CA ILE A 49 5.20 4.56 -7.71
C ILE A 49 6.21 3.41 -7.82
N GLY A 50 6.11 2.43 -6.92
CA GLY A 50 6.93 1.22 -6.98
C GLY A 50 6.63 0.36 -8.20
N TYR A 51 7.60 -0.47 -8.58
CA TYR A 51 7.55 -1.29 -9.79
C TYR A 51 6.28 -2.14 -9.93
N HIS A 52 5.74 -2.70 -8.85
CA HIS A 52 4.53 -3.54 -8.83
C HIS A 52 3.24 -2.80 -8.42
N GLN A 53 3.28 -1.48 -8.24
CA GLN A 53 2.10 -0.71 -7.81
C GLN A 53 1.28 -0.20 -9.01
N SER A 54 0.00 0.11 -8.79
CA SER A 54 -0.83 0.78 -9.80
C SER A 54 -0.91 2.27 -9.53
N VAL A 55 -0.74 3.12 -10.56
CA VAL A 55 -0.95 4.58 -10.47
C VAL A 55 -2.32 4.89 -9.86
N GLN A 56 -3.34 4.18 -10.32
CA GLN A 56 -4.73 4.42 -9.94
C GLN A 56 -5.02 4.05 -8.49
N GLU A 57 -4.30 3.08 -7.94
CA GLU A 57 -4.44 2.65 -6.54
C GLU A 57 -3.67 3.59 -5.60
N GLU A 58 -2.54 4.14 -6.06
CA GLU A 58 -1.59 4.82 -5.19
C GLU A 58 -1.59 6.36 -5.31
N ILE A 59 -2.03 6.93 -6.42
CA ILE A 59 -1.81 8.36 -6.72
C ILE A 59 -3.12 9.12 -6.95
N ARG A 60 -3.22 10.33 -6.39
CA ARG A 60 -4.29 11.29 -6.72
C ARG A 60 -3.88 12.07 -7.98
N GLU A 61 -4.08 11.45 -9.13
CA GLU A 61 -3.65 11.95 -10.45
C GLU A 61 -4.13 13.38 -10.74
N SER A 62 -5.39 13.69 -10.42
CA SER A 62 -5.96 15.03 -10.63
C SER A 62 -5.23 16.13 -9.85
N TYR A 63 -4.86 15.85 -8.60
CA TYR A 63 -4.11 16.80 -7.78
C TYR A 63 -2.69 17.00 -8.31
N CYS A 64 -2.01 15.91 -8.68
CA CYS A 64 -0.66 15.97 -9.23
C CYS A 64 -0.62 16.81 -10.51
N LEU A 65 -1.58 16.58 -11.41
CA LEU A 65 -1.72 17.34 -12.66
C LEU A 65 -1.96 18.84 -12.38
N GLU A 66 -2.85 19.18 -11.45
CA GLU A 66 -3.14 20.57 -11.06
C GLU A 66 -1.90 21.29 -10.51
N LYS A 67 -1.05 20.58 -9.75
CA LYS A 67 0.16 21.13 -9.12
C LYS A 67 1.42 21.04 -9.98
N GLY A 68 1.33 20.48 -11.19
CA GLY A 68 2.50 20.28 -12.05
C GLY A 68 3.50 19.26 -11.50
N ILE A 69 3.04 18.31 -10.69
CA ILE A 69 3.85 17.23 -10.11
C ILE A 69 3.88 16.08 -11.12
N GLU A 70 5.08 15.65 -11.52
CA GLU A 70 5.25 14.53 -12.45
C GLU A 70 4.87 13.20 -11.78
N ILE A 71 4.28 12.28 -12.54
CA ILE A 71 3.99 10.92 -12.09
C ILE A 71 4.87 9.98 -12.89
N ASN A 72 5.66 9.15 -12.21
CA ASN A 72 6.45 8.10 -12.88
C ASN A 72 6.54 6.82 -12.04
N ARG A 73 7.02 5.75 -12.65
CA ARG A 73 7.31 4.46 -12.03
C ARG A 73 8.80 4.27 -11.93
N ARG A 74 9.28 3.81 -10.77
CA ARG A 74 10.69 3.45 -10.58
C ARG A 74 10.95 1.97 -10.82
N ILE A 75 12.18 1.65 -11.21
CA ILE A 75 12.62 0.28 -11.49
C ILE A 75 12.75 -0.60 -10.24
N THR A 76 12.62 0.00 -9.05
CA THR A 76 12.61 -0.71 -7.77
C THR A 76 11.19 -0.89 -7.25
N GLY A 77 10.96 -1.95 -6.47
CA GLY A 77 9.71 -2.13 -5.73
C GLY A 77 9.54 -1.10 -4.59
N GLY A 78 8.70 -1.42 -3.61
CA GLY A 78 8.38 -0.57 -2.46
C GLY A 78 7.13 0.30 -2.69
N GLY A 79 6.73 1.08 -1.67
CA GLY A 79 5.55 1.96 -1.75
C GLY A 79 5.77 3.27 -2.52
N ALA A 80 4.69 3.99 -2.82
CA ALA A 80 4.75 5.26 -3.54
C ALA A 80 5.42 6.35 -2.69
N ILE A 81 6.21 7.22 -3.33
CA ILE A 81 6.93 8.31 -2.66
C ILE A 81 6.68 9.63 -3.37
N PHE A 82 6.73 10.72 -2.61
CA PHE A 82 6.81 12.09 -3.12
C PHE A 82 8.24 12.58 -2.99
N PHE A 83 8.77 13.16 -4.06
CA PHE A 83 10.13 13.65 -4.15
C PHE A 83 10.11 15.07 -4.73
N ASP A 84 10.41 16.07 -3.90
CA ASP A 84 10.50 17.47 -4.33
C ASP A 84 11.94 17.89 -4.63
N GLU A 85 12.09 19.14 -5.08
CA GLU A 85 13.34 19.71 -5.58
C GLU A 85 14.42 19.86 -4.49
N ASN A 86 14.01 19.84 -3.22
CA ASN A 86 14.87 20.04 -2.05
C ASN A 86 15.46 18.74 -1.51
N GLN A 87 14.87 17.60 -1.85
CA GLN A 87 15.35 16.28 -1.44
C GLN A 87 16.58 15.84 -2.24
N ILE A 88 17.37 14.96 -1.64
CA ILE A 88 18.55 14.36 -2.27
C ILE A 88 18.44 12.86 -2.20
N GLY A 89 18.52 12.20 -3.35
CA GLY A 89 18.62 10.75 -3.44
C GLY A 89 20.06 10.34 -3.64
N TRP A 90 20.36 9.12 -3.24
CA TRP A 90 21.66 8.49 -3.43
C TRP A 90 21.45 7.08 -3.96
N GLU A 91 22.34 6.64 -4.83
CA GLU A 91 22.24 5.37 -5.53
C GLU A 91 23.58 4.66 -5.54
N ILE A 92 23.54 3.34 -5.42
CA ILE A 92 24.66 2.42 -5.49
C ILE A 92 24.38 1.48 -6.65
N ILE A 93 25.23 1.53 -7.67
CA ILE A 93 25.19 0.63 -8.82
C ILE A 93 26.51 -0.13 -8.86
N CYS A 94 26.51 -1.39 -8.43
CA CYS A 94 27.73 -2.16 -8.30
C CYS A 94 27.56 -3.63 -8.70
N ASP A 95 28.68 -4.34 -8.79
CA ASP A 95 28.65 -5.80 -8.95
C ASP A 95 28.23 -6.48 -7.63
N LYS A 96 27.37 -7.50 -7.73
CA LYS A 96 26.90 -8.34 -6.61
C LYS A 96 28.06 -8.99 -5.84
N SER A 97 29.13 -9.36 -6.54
CA SER A 97 30.33 -9.95 -5.94
C SER A 97 31.07 -9.00 -5.00
N PHE A 98 30.87 -7.68 -5.11
CA PHE A 98 31.48 -6.72 -4.18
C PHE A 98 31.08 -7.00 -2.73
N PHE A 99 29.82 -7.40 -2.51
CA PHE A 99 29.30 -7.75 -1.19
C PHE A 99 29.32 -9.25 -0.90
N ASN A 100 29.89 -10.08 -1.79
CA ASN A 100 29.86 -11.55 -1.71
C ASN A 100 28.43 -12.09 -1.54
N MET A 101 27.46 -11.55 -2.29
CA MET A 101 26.05 -11.93 -2.16
C MET A 101 25.39 -12.14 -3.51
N GLU A 102 24.70 -13.27 -3.68
CA GLU A 102 23.95 -13.58 -4.89
C GLU A 102 22.53 -13.02 -4.87
N ILE A 103 21.89 -13.04 -3.68
CA ILE A 103 20.50 -12.58 -3.46
C ILE A 103 20.49 -11.51 -2.36
N PRO A 104 19.86 -10.35 -2.59
CA PRO A 104 19.69 -9.31 -1.58
C PRO A 104 18.93 -9.80 -0.35
N ASN A 105 19.39 -9.40 0.84
CA ASN A 105 18.72 -9.69 2.10
C ASN A 105 18.85 -8.49 3.06
N GLN A 106 18.20 -8.58 4.23
CA GLN A 106 18.20 -7.48 5.21
C GLN A 106 19.62 -7.10 5.71
N ARG A 107 20.55 -8.05 5.76
CA ARG A 107 21.95 -7.76 6.14
C ARG A 107 22.62 -6.85 5.10
N LEU A 108 22.39 -7.12 3.81
CA LEU A 108 22.91 -6.27 2.75
C LEU A 108 22.32 -4.86 2.84
N PHE A 109 21.01 -4.73 3.03
CA PHE A 109 20.37 -3.41 3.15
C PHE A 109 20.94 -2.60 4.33
N ARG A 110 21.22 -3.25 5.47
CA ARG A 110 21.91 -2.59 6.59
C ARG A 110 23.30 -2.08 6.17
N ILE A 111 24.11 -2.91 5.52
CA ILE A 111 25.46 -2.52 5.05
C ILE A 111 25.38 -1.32 4.10
N LEU A 112 24.39 -1.29 3.21
CA LEU A 112 24.23 -0.23 2.21
C LEU A 112 23.68 1.07 2.80
N CYS A 113 22.99 1.02 3.93
CA CYS A 113 22.52 2.22 4.65
C CYS A 113 23.61 2.82 5.54
N GLU A 114 24.60 2.04 5.97
CA GLU A 114 25.65 2.46 6.90
C GLU A 114 26.44 3.70 6.44
N PRO A 115 26.81 3.86 5.14
CA PRO A 115 27.43 5.08 4.64
C PRO A 115 26.64 6.35 4.97
N VAL A 116 25.33 6.32 4.77
CA VAL A 116 24.45 7.47 4.98
C VAL A 116 24.19 7.69 6.48
N ILE A 117 24.12 6.62 7.27
CA ILE A 117 24.07 6.71 8.73
C ILE A 117 25.33 7.40 9.28
N ASN A 118 26.53 7.02 8.81
CA ASN A 118 27.78 7.67 9.18
C ASN A 118 27.78 9.14 8.74
N ALA A 119 27.39 9.44 7.50
CA ALA A 119 27.28 10.82 7.01
C ALA A 119 26.39 11.69 7.91
N LEU A 120 25.22 11.19 8.32
CA LEU A 120 24.33 11.87 9.28
C LEU A 120 25.02 12.07 10.63
N GLY A 121 25.77 11.08 11.11
CA GLY A 121 26.60 11.19 12.32
C GLY A 121 27.62 12.33 12.25
N GLN A 122 28.29 12.50 11.11
CA GLN A 122 29.23 13.62 10.87
C GLN A 122 28.54 14.99 10.91
N MET A 123 27.25 15.04 10.59
CA MET A 123 26.41 16.24 10.70
C MET A 123 25.81 16.43 12.10
N GLY A 124 26.14 15.57 13.07
CA GLY A 124 25.65 15.64 14.45
C GLY A 124 24.32 14.91 14.69
N ILE A 125 23.87 14.09 13.74
CA ILE A 125 22.59 13.39 13.81
C ILE A 125 22.82 11.91 14.14
N ASN A 126 22.24 11.44 15.24
CA ASN A 126 22.28 10.02 15.61
C ASN A 126 21.18 9.24 14.87
N ALA A 127 21.53 8.68 13.71
CA ALA A 127 20.66 7.86 12.88
C ALA A 127 20.95 6.36 13.06
N ALA A 128 19.98 5.51 12.74
CA ALA A 128 20.12 4.06 12.80
C ALA A 128 19.37 3.37 11.65
N PHE A 129 19.80 2.16 11.31
CA PHE A 129 19.08 1.32 10.36
C PHE A 129 17.77 0.82 10.97
N ARG A 130 16.66 1.11 10.30
CA ARG A 130 15.33 0.59 10.61
C ARG A 130 15.08 -0.67 9.75
N PRO A 131 14.79 -1.82 10.38
CA PRO A 131 14.44 -3.05 9.67
C PRO A 131 13.34 -2.85 8.62
N ARG A 132 13.33 -3.73 7.60
CA ARG A 132 12.79 -3.55 6.24
C ARG A 132 13.85 -2.96 5.30
N ASN A 133 14.08 -1.65 5.31
CA ASN A 133 14.91 -0.95 4.32
C ASN A 133 14.96 0.57 4.58
N ASP A 134 14.94 1.03 5.83
CA ASP A 134 14.84 2.48 6.10
C ASP A 134 15.98 2.97 7.02
N ILE A 135 16.22 4.28 7.04
CA ILE A 135 17.05 4.94 8.05
C ILE A 135 16.14 5.80 8.93
N GLU A 136 16.33 5.72 10.25
CA GLU A 136 15.53 6.43 11.23
C GLU A 136 16.34 7.21 12.25
N ILE A 137 15.68 8.19 12.87
CA ILE A 137 16.17 8.98 14.00
C ILE A 137 15.06 8.92 15.06
N LYS A 138 15.34 8.35 16.23
CA LYS A 138 14.38 8.20 17.33
C LYS A 138 13.05 7.54 16.87
N GLY A 139 13.13 6.50 16.04
CA GLY A 139 11.97 5.79 15.48
C GLY A 139 11.29 6.47 14.27
N ARG A 140 11.77 7.65 13.85
CA ARG A 140 11.22 8.42 12.74
C ARG A 140 12.07 8.29 11.50
N LYS A 141 11.47 7.89 10.38
CA LYS A 141 12.15 7.69 9.09
C LYS A 141 12.68 9.01 8.52
N ILE A 142 13.97 9.04 8.17
CA ILE A 142 14.59 10.15 7.42
C ILE A 142 14.99 9.74 6.00
N SER A 143 15.15 8.44 5.75
CA SER A 143 15.49 7.90 4.43
C SER A 143 14.67 6.65 4.15
N GLY A 144 14.05 6.61 2.97
CA GLY A 144 13.46 5.40 2.42
C GLY A 144 14.36 4.80 1.37
N THR A 145 14.65 3.50 1.47
CA THR A 145 15.51 2.83 0.48
C THR A 145 14.76 1.78 -0.32
N GLY A 146 15.33 1.37 -1.44
CA GLY A 146 14.79 0.34 -2.31
C GLY A 146 15.89 -0.21 -3.21
N GLY A 147 15.71 -1.44 -3.68
CA GLY A 147 16.69 -2.05 -4.57
C GLY A 147 16.05 -2.91 -5.64
N THR A 148 16.84 -3.17 -6.67
CA THR A 148 16.55 -4.13 -7.74
C THR A 148 17.87 -4.71 -8.25
N GLU A 149 17.81 -5.65 -9.18
CA GLU A 149 18.98 -6.29 -9.73
C GLU A 149 18.81 -6.59 -11.21
N SER A 150 19.94 -6.67 -11.91
CA SER A 150 20.01 -7.07 -13.31
C SER A 150 21.31 -7.84 -13.55
N ASP A 151 21.20 -9.10 -13.96
CA ASP A 151 22.34 -10.01 -14.13
C ASP A 151 23.28 -10.01 -12.91
N ARG A 152 24.51 -9.53 -13.10
CA ARG A 152 25.56 -9.43 -12.06
C ARG A 152 25.51 -8.13 -11.27
N ALA A 153 24.67 -7.19 -11.67
CA ALA A 153 24.57 -5.90 -11.05
C ALA A 153 23.46 -5.84 -10.01
N PHE A 154 23.72 -5.01 -9.02
CA PHE A 154 22.78 -4.67 -7.98
C PHE A 154 22.63 -3.15 -7.95
N PHE A 155 21.38 -2.71 -7.88
CA PHE A 155 20.99 -1.31 -7.77
C PHE A 155 20.31 -1.12 -6.42
N PHE A 156 20.78 -0.16 -5.64
CA PHE A 156 20.15 0.24 -4.38
C PHE A 156 20.13 1.74 -4.27
N GLN A 157 18.99 2.28 -3.90
CA GLN A 157 18.79 3.71 -3.79
C GLN A 157 18.18 4.05 -2.45
N GLY A 158 18.44 5.26 -1.98
CA GLY A 158 17.72 5.86 -0.88
C GLY A 158 17.38 7.31 -1.16
N THR A 159 16.28 7.75 -0.58
CA THR A 159 15.93 9.18 -0.49
C THR A 159 16.50 9.75 0.79
N LEU A 160 16.84 11.03 0.84
CA LEU A 160 17.15 11.73 2.09
C LEU A 160 16.20 12.92 2.20
N LEU A 161 15.36 12.90 3.24
CA LEU A 161 14.45 13.99 3.53
C LEU A 161 15.26 15.17 4.08
N VAL A 162 15.43 16.20 3.25
CA VAL A 162 16.19 17.41 3.61
C VAL A 162 15.26 18.44 4.23
N ASP A 163 14.30 18.90 3.44
CA ASP A 163 13.18 19.75 3.83
C ASP A 163 12.08 19.51 2.79
N PHE A 164 10.89 19.12 3.20
CA PHE A 164 9.86 18.65 2.26
C PHE A 164 8.46 19.11 2.65
N ASP A 165 7.62 19.30 1.63
CA ASP A 165 6.23 19.68 1.83
C ASP A 165 5.35 18.46 2.16
N VAL A 166 5.11 18.27 3.45
CA VAL A 166 4.24 17.22 3.99
C VAL A 166 2.82 17.32 3.41
N ASP A 167 2.28 18.52 3.23
CA ASP A 167 0.90 18.71 2.76
C ASP A 167 0.77 18.28 1.29
N THR A 168 1.71 18.71 0.44
CA THR A 168 1.76 18.29 -0.96
C THR A 168 1.99 16.78 -1.09
N MET A 169 2.88 16.18 -0.28
CA MET A 169 3.06 14.72 -0.24
C MET A 169 1.76 13.99 0.08
N LEU A 170 1.08 14.38 1.16
CA LEU A 170 -0.14 13.71 1.61
C LEU A 170 -1.28 13.87 0.59
N LYS A 171 -1.38 15.02 -0.09
CA LYS A 171 -2.39 15.27 -1.13
C LYS A 171 -2.10 14.52 -2.42
N SER A 172 -0.85 14.26 -2.73
CA SER A 172 -0.44 13.54 -3.94
C SER A 172 -0.67 12.02 -3.85
N LEU A 173 -0.51 11.42 -2.67
CA LEU A 173 -0.57 9.96 -2.47
C LEU A 173 -1.92 9.49 -1.90
N LYS A 174 -2.50 8.44 -2.47
CA LYS A 174 -3.63 7.66 -1.94
C LYS A 174 -3.16 6.67 -0.86
N ILE A 175 -2.46 7.17 0.16
CA ILE A 175 -1.89 6.30 1.22
C ILE A 175 -3.04 5.48 1.86
N PRO A 176 -2.99 4.13 1.88
CA PRO A 176 -4.11 3.30 2.34
C PRO A 176 -4.34 3.30 3.86
N VAL A 177 -3.77 4.29 4.58
CA VAL A 177 -3.95 4.53 6.01
C VAL A 177 -3.94 6.03 6.30
N GLU A 178 -5.00 6.49 7.00
CA GLU A 178 -4.96 7.65 7.90
C GLU A 178 -4.58 9.02 7.31
N LYS A 179 -5.60 9.85 7.09
CA LYS A 179 -5.54 11.30 7.34
C LYS A 179 -4.71 12.14 6.32
N LEU A 180 -4.59 13.47 6.57
CA LEU A 180 -4.31 14.52 5.54
C LEU A 180 -4.30 16.01 6.03
N ARG A 181 -4.61 16.36 7.30
CA ARG A 181 -4.79 17.76 7.79
C ARG A 181 -4.18 18.00 9.19
N ALA A 182 -3.56 19.18 9.40
CA ALA A 182 -2.95 19.75 10.63
C ALA A 182 -2.38 18.75 11.68
N LYS A 183 -3.24 17.95 12.35
CA LYS A 183 -2.84 16.83 13.22
C LYS A 183 -2.11 15.69 12.47
N GLU A 184 -2.15 15.64 11.13
CA GLU A 184 -1.24 14.79 10.35
C GLU A 184 0.12 15.39 10.12
N ILE A 185 0.29 16.70 10.04
CA ILE A 185 1.66 17.22 9.99
C ILE A 185 2.38 16.74 11.26
N ASP A 186 1.68 16.72 12.39
CA ASP A 186 2.17 16.18 13.66
C ASP A 186 2.35 14.66 13.63
N SER A 187 1.46 13.86 13.04
CA SER A 187 1.66 12.39 12.98
C SER A 187 2.62 11.92 11.89
N VAL A 188 2.75 12.66 10.80
CA VAL A 188 3.84 12.51 9.84
C VAL A 188 5.13 12.81 10.59
N LYS A 189 5.20 13.92 11.34
CA LYS A 189 6.34 14.22 12.23
C LYS A 189 6.57 13.19 13.35
N GLU A 190 5.60 12.33 13.67
CA GLU A 190 5.77 11.17 14.58
C GLU A 190 6.40 9.96 13.87
N ARG A 191 6.29 9.86 12.54
CA ARG A 191 6.72 8.70 11.74
C ARG A 191 7.92 8.97 10.85
N VAL A 192 8.09 10.20 10.40
CA VAL A 192 9.17 10.66 9.52
C VAL A 192 9.79 11.94 10.08
N THR A 193 11.00 12.24 9.65
CA THR A 193 11.74 13.46 9.99
C THR A 193 12.59 13.91 8.81
N CYS A 194 13.17 15.11 8.87
CA CYS A 194 14.08 15.62 7.84
C CYS A 194 15.27 16.34 8.47
N LEU A 195 16.31 16.62 7.66
CA LEU A 195 17.50 17.34 8.13
C LEU A 195 17.16 18.69 8.75
N ASN A 196 16.26 19.47 8.13
CA ASN A 196 15.85 20.77 8.67
C ASN A 196 15.32 20.65 10.10
N TRP A 197 14.46 19.67 10.38
CA TRP A 197 13.83 19.52 11.70
C TRP A 197 14.81 19.04 12.77
N GLU A 198 15.80 18.21 12.40
CA GLU A 198 16.78 17.66 13.34
C GLU A 198 17.93 18.64 13.62
N LEU A 199 18.32 19.45 12.63
CA LEU A 199 19.42 20.41 12.74
C LEU A 199 18.98 21.83 13.11
N GLY A 200 17.70 22.16 12.89
CA GLY A 200 17.16 23.51 13.05
C GLY A 200 17.47 24.47 11.89
N TYR A 201 18.10 23.99 10.82
CA TYR A 201 18.36 24.72 9.58
C TYR A 201 18.43 23.74 8.40
N THR A 202 18.20 24.20 7.17
CA THR A 202 18.38 23.39 5.95
C THR A 202 19.84 23.44 5.49
N PRO A 203 20.60 22.33 5.53
CA PRO A 203 21.98 22.28 5.02
C PRO A 203 22.02 22.44 3.50
N SER A 204 23.15 22.91 2.97
CA SER A 204 23.28 23.03 1.51
C SER A 204 23.40 21.66 0.84
N SER A 205 22.99 21.57 -0.43
CA SER A 205 23.13 20.32 -1.20
C SER A 205 24.60 19.85 -1.26
N GLU A 206 25.55 20.77 -1.38
CA GLU A 206 26.98 20.47 -1.41
C GLU A 206 27.49 19.90 -0.08
N GLU A 207 27.01 20.43 1.05
CA GLU A 207 27.34 19.95 2.38
C GLU A 207 26.84 18.52 2.58
N ILE A 208 25.57 18.26 2.24
CA ILE A 208 24.94 16.95 2.35
C ILE A 208 25.67 15.93 1.46
N LYS A 209 25.89 16.27 0.18
CA LYS A 209 26.59 15.40 -0.77
C LYS A 209 28.01 15.10 -0.30
N SER A 210 28.73 16.09 0.23
CA SER A 210 30.09 15.90 0.76
C SER A 210 30.12 14.96 1.96
N ALA A 211 29.15 15.06 2.88
CA ALA A 211 29.04 14.13 4.00
C ALA A 211 28.74 12.70 3.52
N ILE A 212 27.81 12.54 2.56
CA ILE A 212 27.46 11.24 1.99
C ILE A 212 28.66 10.61 1.27
N VAL A 213 29.42 11.38 0.48
CA VAL A 213 30.65 10.91 -0.19
C VAL A 213 31.65 10.36 0.83
N LYS A 214 31.94 11.10 1.91
CA LYS A 214 32.84 10.64 2.97
C LYS A 214 32.34 9.36 3.62
N GLY A 215 31.03 9.29 3.93
CA GLY A 215 30.40 8.10 4.49
C GLY A 215 30.58 6.87 3.59
N PHE A 216 30.46 7.03 2.27
CA PHE A 216 30.70 5.94 1.31
C PHE A 216 32.17 5.52 1.25
N GLU A 217 33.10 6.48 1.17
CA GLU A 217 34.53 6.18 1.11
C GLU A 217 35.02 5.43 2.36
N GLU A 218 34.59 5.88 3.54
CA GLU A 218 34.96 5.28 4.83
C GLU A 218 34.33 3.89 5.02
N CYS A 219 33.00 3.77 4.89
CA CYS A 219 32.28 2.54 5.21
C CYS A 219 32.53 1.42 4.19
N LEU A 220 32.74 1.75 2.91
CA LEU A 220 32.99 0.75 1.87
C LEU A 220 34.48 0.58 1.54
N ASN A 221 35.37 1.38 2.14
CA ASN A 221 36.82 1.39 1.84
C ASN A 221 37.08 1.56 0.32
N ILE A 222 36.42 2.56 -0.27
CA ILE A 222 36.51 2.94 -1.68
C ILE A 222 36.96 4.39 -1.81
N LYS A 223 37.42 4.76 -3.01
CA LYS A 223 37.71 6.14 -3.38
C LYS A 223 36.75 6.57 -4.47
N LEU A 224 36.05 7.68 -4.26
CA LEU A 224 35.07 8.20 -5.21
C LEU A 224 35.70 9.22 -6.15
N ILE A 225 35.61 8.95 -7.46
CA ILE A 225 36.17 9.79 -8.51
C ILE A 225 35.03 10.39 -9.34
N ALA A 226 34.89 11.70 -9.29
CA ALA A 226 33.90 12.43 -10.10
C ALA A 226 34.17 12.19 -11.60
N SER A 227 33.18 11.65 -12.31
CA SER A 227 33.25 11.49 -13.76
C SER A 227 31.85 11.44 -14.38
N GLY A 228 31.76 11.88 -15.63
CA GLY A 228 30.51 11.91 -16.39
C GLY A 228 30.12 10.55 -16.97
N LEU A 229 29.12 10.59 -17.85
CA LEU A 229 28.68 9.42 -18.60
C LEU A 229 29.71 9.03 -19.67
N THR A 230 29.78 7.74 -19.93
CA THR A 230 30.47 7.17 -21.09
C THR A 230 29.59 7.30 -22.33
N LYS A 231 30.19 7.19 -23.54
CA LYS A 231 29.43 7.27 -24.80
C LYS A 231 28.36 6.18 -24.93
N ASP A 232 28.63 4.98 -24.40
CA ASP A 232 27.69 3.86 -24.42
C ASP A 232 26.49 4.15 -23.51
N GLU A 233 26.74 4.75 -22.34
CA GLU A 233 25.69 5.21 -21.42
C GLU A 233 24.84 6.31 -22.05
N GLU A 234 25.46 7.35 -22.63
CA GLU A 234 24.73 8.44 -23.31
C GLU A 234 23.84 7.91 -24.44
N THR A 235 24.36 6.97 -25.23
CA THR A 235 23.66 6.35 -26.36
C THR A 235 22.46 5.52 -25.89
N LEU A 236 22.63 4.70 -24.84
CA LEU A 236 21.56 3.87 -24.32
C LEU A 236 20.51 4.72 -23.57
N PHE A 237 20.95 5.66 -22.75
CA PHE A 237 20.11 6.63 -22.05
C PHE A 237 19.18 7.36 -23.01
N SER A 238 19.74 7.93 -24.09
CA SER A 238 18.96 8.67 -25.11
C SER A 238 17.89 7.81 -25.79
N LYS A 239 18.11 6.50 -25.93
CA LYS A 239 17.12 5.55 -26.46
C LYS A 239 16.02 5.24 -25.46
N LYS A 240 16.36 5.14 -24.17
CA LYS A 240 15.44 4.74 -23.09
C LYS A 240 14.48 5.85 -22.66
N ILE A 241 14.89 7.12 -22.69
CA ILE A 241 14.06 8.26 -22.23
C ILE A 241 12.64 8.20 -22.78
N ARG A 242 12.47 7.94 -24.08
CA ARG A 242 11.14 7.88 -24.72
C ARG A 242 10.23 6.83 -24.09
N TYR A 243 10.77 5.67 -23.71
CA TYR A 243 10.01 4.61 -23.05
C TYR A 243 9.65 5.00 -21.61
N TYR A 244 10.58 5.59 -20.85
CA TYR A 244 10.33 6.02 -19.48
C TYR A 244 9.41 7.25 -19.35
N SER A 245 9.19 7.98 -20.45
CA SER A 245 8.16 9.02 -20.55
C SER A 245 6.79 8.49 -21.01
N SER A 246 6.68 7.19 -21.32
CA SER A 246 5.51 6.63 -21.99
C SER A 246 4.48 6.06 -21.00
N PRO A 247 3.18 6.10 -21.32
CA PRO A 247 2.14 5.44 -20.53
C PRO A 247 2.37 3.93 -20.39
N GLU A 248 3.03 3.30 -21.36
CA GLU A 248 3.39 1.88 -21.33
C GLU A 248 4.26 1.53 -20.11
N TRP A 249 5.16 2.44 -19.70
CA TRP A 249 5.97 2.29 -18.49
C TRP A 249 5.21 2.75 -17.23
N ILE A 250 4.72 3.99 -17.26
CA ILE A 250 4.14 4.63 -16.07
C ILE A 250 2.92 3.84 -15.59
N GLU A 251 2.05 3.44 -16.52
CA GLU A 251 0.84 2.69 -16.24
C GLU A 251 0.99 1.18 -16.51
N MET A 252 2.21 0.62 -16.47
CA MET A 252 2.47 -0.80 -16.76
C MET A 252 1.53 -1.76 -16.01
N VAL A 253 1.12 -1.42 -14.78
CA VAL A 253 0.22 -2.23 -13.94
C VAL A 253 -1.20 -1.64 -13.96
N LYS A 254 -2.11 -2.29 -14.70
CA LYS A 254 -3.53 -1.86 -14.90
C LYS A 254 -4.56 -2.91 -14.44
N PRO A 255 -4.84 -3.01 -13.12
CA PRO A 255 -5.86 -3.94 -12.61
C PRO A 255 -7.25 -3.70 -13.21
N LYS A 256 -7.58 -2.47 -13.64
CA LYS A 256 -8.88 -2.12 -14.25
C LYS A 256 -9.21 -2.86 -15.55
N GLN A 257 -8.23 -3.44 -16.25
CA GLN A 257 -8.53 -4.30 -17.41
C GLN A 257 -9.22 -5.61 -17.02
N ALA A 258 -9.25 -5.97 -15.73
CA ALA A 258 -9.94 -7.16 -15.22
C ALA A 258 -11.48 -7.06 -15.27
N GLY A 259 -12.04 -5.88 -15.58
CA GLY A 259 -13.49 -5.67 -15.76
C GLY A 259 -14.30 -5.62 -14.45
N LYS A 260 -15.63 -5.49 -14.58
CA LYS A 260 -16.56 -5.53 -13.42
C LYS A 260 -16.61 -6.90 -12.74
N GLU A 261 -16.16 -7.94 -13.42
CA GLU A 261 -16.20 -9.33 -12.96
C GLU A 261 -14.99 -9.71 -12.07
N ALA A 262 -14.09 -8.77 -11.80
CA ALA A 262 -12.88 -9.02 -11.03
C ALA A 262 -13.16 -9.05 -9.52
N LEU A 263 -12.64 -10.06 -8.84
CA LEU A 263 -12.58 -10.15 -7.38
C LEU A 263 -11.30 -9.48 -6.87
N GLN A 264 -11.44 -8.64 -5.86
CA GLN A 264 -10.35 -7.86 -5.29
C GLN A 264 -10.21 -8.07 -3.79
N ALA A 265 -8.98 -8.28 -3.34
CA ALA A 265 -8.67 -8.31 -1.92
C ALA A 265 -7.32 -7.65 -1.66
N ALA A 266 -7.18 -7.04 -0.48
CA ALA A 266 -5.91 -6.52 -0.01
C ALA A 266 -5.74 -6.88 1.47
N SER A 267 -4.54 -7.25 1.85
CA SER A 267 -4.18 -7.55 3.24
C SER A 267 -2.89 -6.86 3.62
N LYS A 268 -2.88 -6.27 4.82
CA LYS A 268 -1.68 -5.70 5.42
C LYS A 268 -0.87 -6.84 6.04
N VAL A 269 0.37 -6.97 5.61
CA VAL A 269 1.31 -8.01 6.01
C VAL A 269 2.45 -7.36 6.81
N GLU A 270 3.24 -8.15 7.53
CA GLU A 270 4.26 -7.63 8.46
C GLU A 270 5.21 -6.62 7.80
N ASN A 271 5.56 -6.83 6.53
CA ASN A 271 6.51 -6.00 5.78
C ASN A 271 5.94 -5.38 4.49
N GLY A 272 4.62 -5.16 4.44
CA GLY A 272 3.98 -4.47 3.32
C GLY A 272 2.45 -4.64 3.22
N LEU A 273 1.93 -4.44 2.01
CA LEU A 273 0.57 -4.65 1.58
C LEU A 273 0.62 -5.56 0.36
N ILE A 274 -0.22 -6.59 0.34
CA ILE A 274 -0.40 -7.45 -0.83
C ILE A 274 -1.85 -7.32 -1.28
N ARG A 275 -2.04 -7.09 -2.57
CA ARG A 275 -3.35 -6.99 -3.21
C ARG A 275 -3.43 -7.97 -4.38
N PHE A 276 -4.57 -8.64 -4.47
CA PHE A 276 -4.93 -9.49 -5.59
C PHE A 276 -6.11 -8.88 -6.33
N THR A 277 -6.04 -8.90 -7.66
CA THR A 277 -7.19 -8.70 -8.55
C THR A 277 -7.28 -9.92 -9.45
N ILE A 278 -8.35 -10.71 -9.35
CA ILE A 278 -8.50 -11.99 -10.03
C ILE A 278 -9.82 -12.01 -10.82
N THR A 279 -9.77 -12.40 -12.08
CA THR A 279 -10.95 -12.72 -12.89
C THR A 279 -11.02 -14.23 -13.09
N VAL A 280 -12.19 -14.82 -12.88
CA VAL A 280 -12.40 -16.28 -12.92
C VAL A 280 -13.43 -16.61 -14.00
N ASP A 281 -13.08 -17.54 -14.90
CA ASP A 281 -14.03 -18.21 -15.80
C ASP A 281 -14.84 -19.20 -14.95
N SER A 282 -15.99 -18.75 -14.45
CA SER A 282 -16.88 -19.55 -13.59
C SER A 282 -17.37 -20.83 -14.26
N ALA A 283 -17.51 -20.85 -15.59
CA ALA A 283 -17.96 -22.04 -16.32
C ALA A 283 -16.90 -23.14 -16.36
N ARG A 284 -15.61 -22.77 -16.37
CA ARG A 284 -14.48 -23.71 -16.38
C ARG A 284 -13.77 -23.85 -15.04
N ASN A 285 -14.17 -23.07 -14.05
CA ASN A 285 -13.50 -22.91 -12.76
C ASN A 285 -11.99 -22.63 -12.92
N ARG A 286 -11.63 -21.66 -13.76
CA ARG A 286 -10.23 -21.32 -14.07
C ARG A 286 -9.96 -19.84 -13.94
N ILE A 287 -8.75 -19.50 -13.48
CA ILE A 287 -8.26 -18.12 -13.46
C ILE A 287 -8.06 -17.66 -14.90
N GLN A 288 -8.80 -16.63 -15.29
CA GLN A 288 -8.64 -15.97 -16.59
C GLN A 288 -7.48 -14.99 -16.54
N ASP A 289 -7.48 -14.10 -15.55
CA ASP A 289 -6.45 -13.10 -15.32
C ASP A 289 -6.20 -12.91 -13.82
N ILE A 290 -4.97 -12.58 -13.47
CA ILE A 290 -4.53 -12.35 -12.09
C ILE A 290 -3.47 -11.27 -12.08
N TYR A 291 -3.66 -10.29 -11.20
CA TYR A 291 -2.70 -9.22 -10.93
C TYR A 291 -2.39 -9.20 -9.44
N ILE A 292 -1.10 -9.16 -9.13
CA ILE A 292 -0.58 -9.06 -7.78
C ILE A 292 0.10 -7.69 -7.66
N THR A 293 -0.43 -6.83 -6.81
CA THR A 293 0.14 -5.51 -6.54
C THR A 293 0.47 -5.34 -5.06
N GLY A 294 1.34 -4.39 -4.76
CA GLY A 294 1.75 -4.13 -3.37
C GLY A 294 2.97 -3.24 -3.24
N ASP A 295 3.34 -2.94 -2.00
CA ASP A 295 4.42 -2.03 -1.63
C ASP A 295 5.71 -2.77 -1.19
N PHE A 296 5.94 -3.97 -1.71
CA PHE A 296 7.06 -4.84 -1.35
C PHE A 296 8.21 -4.81 -2.37
N LEU A 297 9.37 -5.33 -1.97
CA LEU A 297 10.55 -5.51 -2.82
C LEU A 297 10.68 -6.99 -3.21
N SER A 298 10.47 -7.33 -4.48
CA SER A 298 10.65 -8.71 -4.96
C SER A 298 11.88 -8.86 -5.86
N PHE A 299 12.56 -9.98 -5.67
CA PHE A 299 13.77 -10.35 -6.40
C PHE A 299 13.63 -11.77 -7.00
N PRO A 300 13.98 -11.98 -8.27
CA PRO A 300 14.25 -10.94 -9.28
C PRO A 300 13.00 -10.08 -9.55
N GLY A 301 13.15 -8.87 -10.10
CA GLY A 301 12.03 -7.96 -10.33
C GLY A 301 10.89 -8.56 -11.19
N ARG A 302 11.23 -9.47 -12.11
CA ARG A 302 10.25 -10.19 -12.95
C ARG A 302 9.48 -11.32 -12.24
N ALA A 303 9.92 -11.74 -11.06
CA ALA A 303 9.42 -12.95 -10.40
C ALA A 303 7.91 -12.90 -10.13
N LEU A 304 7.37 -11.71 -9.85
CA LEU A 304 5.93 -11.55 -9.61
C LEU A 304 5.12 -11.79 -10.90
N TYR A 305 5.60 -11.33 -12.05
CA TYR A 305 4.97 -11.60 -13.35
C TYR A 305 5.07 -13.09 -13.73
N ASP A 306 6.20 -13.73 -13.41
CA ASP A 306 6.36 -15.17 -13.61
C ASP A 306 5.37 -15.96 -12.72
N LEU A 307 5.11 -15.48 -11.49
CA LEU A 307 4.10 -16.05 -10.59
C LEU A 307 2.67 -15.84 -11.13
N GLU A 308 2.31 -14.63 -11.55
CA GLU A 308 1.03 -14.34 -12.20
C GLU A 308 0.78 -15.25 -13.42
N SER A 309 1.80 -15.39 -14.27
CA SER A 309 1.76 -16.26 -15.45
C SER A 309 1.58 -17.74 -15.07
N ALA A 310 2.21 -18.20 -13.99
CA ALA A 310 2.06 -19.58 -13.50
C ALA A 310 0.67 -19.86 -12.90
N LEU A 311 0.04 -18.84 -12.32
CA LEU A 311 -1.32 -18.90 -11.75
C LEU A 311 -2.41 -18.77 -12.83
N LYS A 312 -2.12 -18.09 -13.95
CA LYS A 312 -3.05 -17.94 -15.06
C LYS A 312 -3.45 -19.29 -15.67
N ASN A 313 -4.72 -19.42 -16.04
CA ASN A 313 -5.36 -20.64 -16.56
C ASN A 313 -5.39 -21.84 -15.59
N LYS A 314 -4.97 -21.66 -14.33
CA LYS A 314 -5.05 -22.72 -13.33
C LYS A 314 -6.46 -22.85 -12.75
N PRO A 315 -6.83 -24.03 -12.22
CA PRO A 315 -8.04 -24.18 -11.43
C PRO A 315 -8.10 -23.13 -10.32
N PHE A 316 -9.24 -22.46 -10.18
CA PHE A 316 -9.46 -21.53 -9.06
C PHE A 316 -9.77 -22.34 -7.80
N SER A 317 -8.73 -22.84 -7.13
CA SER A 317 -8.84 -23.64 -5.90
C SER A 317 -7.76 -23.26 -4.87
N ARG A 318 -8.11 -23.34 -3.59
CA ARG A 318 -7.18 -23.05 -2.47
C ARG A 318 -5.88 -23.84 -2.60
N ASP A 319 -5.98 -25.16 -2.68
CA ASP A 319 -4.81 -26.05 -2.69
C ASP A 319 -3.87 -25.78 -3.87
N GLU A 320 -4.40 -25.54 -5.07
CA GLU A 320 -3.56 -25.34 -6.26
C GLU A 320 -2.84 -23.99 -6.20
N LEU A 321 -3.55 -22.91 -5.83
CA LEU A 321 -2.97 -21.57 -5.74
C LEU A 321 -1.91 -21.51 -4.65
N PHE A 322 -2.19 -22.06 -3.47
CA PHE A 322 -1.23 -22.05 -2.36
C PHE A 322 0.01 -22.86 -2.72
N LYS A 323 -0.16 -24.06 -3.27
CA LYS A 323 0.95 -24.89 -3.72
C LYS A 323 1.84 -24.20 -4.76
N ILE A 324 1.27 -23.45 -5.70
CA ILE A 324 2.05 -22.70 -6.70
C ILE A 324 2.84 -21.59 -6.02
N VAL A 325 2.20 -20.80 -5.15
CA VAL A 325 2.87 -19.73 -4.40
C VAL A 325 4.00 -20.30 -3.54
N GLU A 326 3.74 -21.32 -2.72
CA GLU A 326 4.79 -22.00 -1.93
C GLU A 326 5.92 -22.55 -2.79
N GLY A 327 5.58 -23.16 -3.93
CA GLY A 327 6.57 -23.68 -4.87
C GLY A 327 7.53 -22.60 -5.36
N PHE A 328 7.01 -21.41 -5.70
CA PHE A 328 7.84 -20.27 -6.12
C PHE A 328 8.81 -19.81 -5.04
N PHE A 329 8.36 -19.70 -3.78
CA PHE A 329 9.21 -19.30 -2.66
C PHE A 329 10.23 -20.41 -2.31
N ARG A 330 9.79 -21.66 -2.21
CA ARG A 330 10.62 -22.83 -1.85
C ARG A 330 11.73 -23.09 -2.88
N GLU A 331 11.43 -22.91 -4.16
CA GLU A 331 12.39 -23.09 -5.25
C GLU A 331 13.28 -21.85 -5.48
N GLY A 332 13.13 -20.79 -4.68
CA GLY A 332 13.91 -19.56 -4.80
C GLY A 332 13.61 -18.76 -6.07
N ARG A 333 12.48 -19.02 -6.75
CA ARG A 333 12.07 -18.28 -7.95
C ARG A 333 11.62 -16.85 -7.63
N ILE A 334 11.15 -16.63 -6.41
CA ILE A 334 10.84 -15.31 -5.86
C ILE A 334 11.39 -15.21 -4.45
N THR A 335 12.01 -14.08 -4.13
CA THR A 335 12.42 -13.70 -2.79
C THR A 335 11.88 -12.32 -2.48
N ILE A 336 11.18 -12.20 -1.36
CA ILE A 336 10.64 -10.93 -0.87
C ILE A 336 11.14 -10.75 0.58
N PRO A 337 12.13 -9.88 0.84
CA PRO A 337 12.72 -9.74 2.18
C PRO A 337 11.66 -9.41 3.23
N GLY A 338 11.51 -10.32 4.21
CA GLY A 338 10.56 -10.16 5.31
C GLY A 338 9.11 -10.57 4.99
N ILE A 339 8.84 -11.16 3.83
CA ILE A 339 7.50 -11.67 3.49
C ILE A 339 7.62 -13.15 3.15
N SER A 340 6.85 -13.97 3.87
CA SER A 340 6.76 -15.42 3.66
C SER A 340 5.61 -15.76 2.70
N PRO A 341 5.56 -16.97 2.11
CA PRO A 341 4.45 -17.35 1.24
C PRO A 341 3.08 -17.31 1.93
N GLU A 342 3.02 -17.55 3.25
CA GLU A 342 1.78 -17.54 4.02
C GLU A 342 1.11 -16.15 4.05
N GLU A 343 1.90 -15.08 3.91
CA GLU A 343 1.38 -13.71 3.81
C GLU A 343 0.56 -13.50 2.53
N PHE A 344 0.82 -14.25 1.46
CA PHE A 344 0.02 -14.23 0.22
C PHE A 344 -1.30 -14.98 0.36
N PHE A 345 -1.41 -15.91 1.30
CA PHE A 345 -2.64 -16.68 1.50
C PHE A 345 -3.73 -15.81 2.12
N LYS A 346 -3.37 -14.87 3.01
CA LYS A 346 -4.34 -13.97 3.68
C LYS A 346 -5.26 -13.23 2.68
N PRO A 347 -4.75 -12.48 1.68
CA PRO A 347 -5.62 -11.85 0.70
C PRO A 347 -6.29 -12.86 -0.25
N LEU A 348 -5.65 -14.00 -0.58
CA LEU A 348 -6.29 -15.05 -1.39
C LEU A 348 -7.50 -15.65 -0.69
N GLU A 349 -7.45 -15.84 0.63
CA GLU A 349 -8.59 -16.33 1.42
C GLU A 349 -9.79 -15.40 1.32
N ILE A 350 -9.56 -14.09 1.36
CA ILE A 350 -10.60 -13.08 1.15
C ILE A 350 -11.18 -13.18 -0.28
N VAL A 351 -10.35 -13.45 -1.29
CA VAL A 351 -10.83 -13.64 -2.67
C VAL A 351 -11.70 -14.89 -2.78
N PHE A 352 -11.30 -16.02 -2.16
CA PHE A 352 -12.12 -17.23 -2.15
C PHE A 352 -13.45 -17.04 -1.44
N GLU A 353 -13.44 -16.33 -0.31
CA GLU A 353 -14.67 -15.99 0.41
C GLU A 353 -15.61 -15.16 -0.46
N LYS A 354 -15.12 -14.11 -1.14
CA LYS A 354 -15.92 -13.30 -2.07
C LYS A 354 -16.45 -14.09 -3.26
N ALA A 355 -15.65 -15.03 -3.79
CA ALA A 355 -16.09 -15.92 -4.84
C ALA A 355 -17.20 -16.87 -4.37
N ALA A 356 -17.07 -17.42 -3.17
CA ALA A 356 -18.08 -18.28 -2.56
C ALA A 356 -19.40 -17.52 -2.35
N ILE A 357 -19.34 -16.27 -1.87
CA ILE A 357 -20.51 -15.39 -1.74
C ILE A 357 -21.23 -15.25 -3.10
N GLY A 358 -20.48 -14.93 -4.16
CA GLY A 358 -21.08 -14.75 -5.49
C GLY A 358 -21.67 -16.04 -6.06
N ALA A 359 -20.97 -17.17 -5.90
CA ALA A 359 -21.40 -18.46 -6.42
C ALA A 359 -22.60 -19.07 -5.66
N GLU A 360 -22.63 -18.99 -4.33
CA GLU A 360 -23.69 -19.58 -3.51
C GLU A 360 -24.96 -18.72 -3.48
N TYR A 361 -24.83 -17.39 -3.57
CA TYR A 361 -25.94 -16.46 -3.37
C TYR A 361 -26.27 -15.59 -4.60
N GLY A 362 -25.60 -15.80 -5.73
CA GLY A 362 -25.88 -15.09 -6.98
C GLY A 362 -25.53 -13.60 -6.94
N ILE A 363 -24.62 -13.20 -6.05
CA ILE A 363 -24.18 -11.81 -5.90
C ILE A 363 -23.07 -11.50 -6.93
N PRO A 364 -23.17 -10.43 -7.72
CA PRO A 364 -22.12 -10.05 -8.69
C PRO A 364 -20.77 -9.74 -8.03
N PRO A 365 -19.62 -10.03 -8.67
CA PRO A 365 -18.28 -9.79 -8.11
C PRO A 365 -18.03 -8.35 -7.62
N GLU A 366 -18.56 -7.35 -8.32
CA GLU A 366 -18.46 -5.95 -7.94
C GLU A 366 -19.19 -5.62 -6.63
N VAL A 367 -20.24 -6.37 -6.31
CA VAL A 367 -21.00 -6.28 -5.05
C VAL A 367 -20.30 -7.11 -3.97
N CYS A 368 -19.81 -8.31 -4.29
CA CYS A 368 -18.98 -9.10 -3.38
C CYS A 368 -17.74 -8.35 -2.90
N ASN A 369 -17.15 -7.50 -3.76
CA ASN A 369 -16.01 -6.67 -3.39
C ASN A 369 -16.31 -5.67 -2.26
N GLN A 370 -17.59 -5.35 -2.04
CA GLN A 370 -18.09 -4.44 -1.02
C GLN A 370 -18.54 -5.16 0.26
N ILE A 371 -18.43 -6.49 0.30
CA ILE A 371 -18.76 -7.31 1.46
C ILE A 371 -17.46 -7.77 2.12
N SER A 372 -17.37 -7.57 3.43
CA SER A 372 -16.31 -8.09 4.28
C SER A 372 -16.91 -8.97 5.36
N VAL A 373 -16.21 -10.03 5.76
CA VAL A 373 -16.63 -10.93 6.84
C VAL A 373 -15.58 -10.98 7.94
N THR A 374 -16.01 -11.21 9.17
CA THR A 374 -15.12 -11.36 10.32
C THR A 374 -15.59 -12.50 11.23
N ASN A 375 -14.64 -13.19 11.86
CA ASN A 375 -14.87 -14.32 12.77
C ASN A 375 -15.78 -15.44 12.20
N GLY A 376 -15.59 -15.76 10.92
CA GLY A 376 -16.32 -16.81 10.21
C GLY A 376 -16.48 -16.49 8.73
N SER A 377 -17.00 -17.45 7.98
CA SER A 377 -17.47 -17.27 6.60
C SER A 377 -18.84 -16.59 6.56
N PHE A 378 -19.19 -15.99 5.44
CA PHE A 378 -20.49 -15.36 5.18
C PHE A 378 -21.63 -16.33 5.49
N LYS A 379 -21.47 -17.60 5.10
CA LYS A 379 -22.44 -18.66 5.37
C LYS A 379 -22.60 -18.96 6.87
N GLU A 380 -21.51 -19.03 7.62
CA GLU A 380 -21.56 -19.25 9.08
C GLU A 380 -22.22 -18.07 9.78
N VAL A 381 -21.95 -16.83 9.34
CA VAL A 381 -22.60 -15.63 9.89
C VAL A 381 -24.11 -15.67 9.62
N ILE A 382 -24.54 -16.00 8.40
CA ILE A 382 -25.97 -16.10 8.08
C ILE A 382 -26.63 -17.23 8.87
N ALA A 383 -25.97 -18.40 8.98
CA ALA A 383 -26.47 -19.54 9.74
C ALA A 383 -26.57 -19.26 11.24
N ALA A 384 -25.77 -18.33 11.76
CA ALA A 384 -25.84 -17.85 13.13
C ALA A 384 -27.06 -16.94 13.39
N GLU A 385 -27.82 -16.58 12.36
CA GLU A 385 -28.99 -15.70 12.40
C GLU A 385 -28.67 -14.35 13.07
N PRO A 386 -28.01 -13.43 12.35
CA PRO A 386 -27.62 -12.16 12.92
C PRO A 386 -28.85 -11.41 13.44
N SER A 387 -28.71 -10.86 14.64
CA SER A 387 -29.79 -10.21 15.39
C SER A 387 -29.52 -8.73 15.65
N VAL A 388 -28.32 -8.25 15.34
CA VAL A 388 -27.93 -6.84 15.52
C VAL A 388 -27.51 -6.20 14.22
N LEU A 389 -27.93 -4.95 14.02
CA LEU A 389 -27.49 -4.08 12.95
C LEU A 389 -26.74 -2.86 13.52
N LEU A 390 -25.45 -2.75 13.22
CA LEU A 390 -24.59 -1.64 13.63
C LEU A 390 -24.46 -0.60 12.50
N LEU A 391 -24.99 0.60 12.72
CA LEU A 391 -24.96 1.68 11.76
C LEU A 391 -23.95 2.77 12.17
N PRO A 392 -23.13 3.30 11.25
CA PRO A 392 -22.12 4.28 11.61
C PRO A 392 -22.75 5.68 11.72
N TYR A 393 -22.46 6.39 12.81
CA TYR A 393 -22.96 7.75 13.00
C TYR A 393 -22.56 8.72 11.88
N CYS A 394 -21.43 8.46 11.19
CA CYS A 394 -20.93 9.29 10.10
C CYS A 394 -21.87 9.34 8.89
N ALA A 395 -22.84 8.41 8.80
CA ALA A 395 -23.88 8.42 7.79
C ALA A 395 -25.15 9.20 8.19
N LYS A 396 -25.25 9.66 9.44
CA LYS A 396 -26.32 10.59 9.85
C LYS A 396 -26.11 11.94 9.17
N ASP A 397 -27.16 12.75 9.09
CA ASP A 397 -27.07 14.13 8.61
C ASP A 397 -26.20 14.98 9.58
N LEU A 398 -25.49 15.99 9.05
CA LEU A 398 -24.65 16.87 9.86
C LEU A 398 -25.45 17.71 10.87
N ALA A 399 -26.69 18.06 10.54
CA ALA A 399 -27.60 18.82 11.39
C ALA A 399 -28.50 17.91 12.25
N CYS A 400 -28.26 16.60 12.29
CA CYS A 400 -29.06 15.67 13.08
C CYS A 400 -28.80 15.85 14.58
N ASP A 401 -29.83 16.19 15.37
CA ASP A 401 -29.74 16.30 16.83
C ASP A 401 -29.31 14.99 17.52
N LEU A 402 -29.60 13.86 16.87
CA LEU A 402 -29.23 12.52 17.33
C LEU A 402 -27.94 12.00 16.67
N ARG A 403 -27.13 12.86 16.05
CA ARG A 403 -25.92 12.43 15.32
C ARG A 403 -25.01 11.56 16.19
N HIS A 404 -24.83 11.88 17.46
CA HIS A 404 -23.95 11.13 18.37
C HIS A 404 -24.71 10.22 19.35
N ALA A 405 -26.02 10.05 19.15
CA ALA A 405 -26.84 9.14 19.93
C ALA A 405 -26.89 7.75 19.28
N LYS A 406 -27.19 6.71 20.08
CA LYS A 406 -27.33 5.33 19.60
C LYS A 406 -28.64 5.14 18.84
N GLU A 407 -29.62 5.97 19.12
CA GLU A 407 -30.97 5.93 18.58
C GLU A 407 -31.09 6.67 17.23
N CYS A 408 -32.13 6.34 16.48
CA CYS A 408 -32.59 7.08 15.30
C CYS A 408 -34.11 7.17 15.31
N LEU A 409 -34.67 8.29 14.82
CA LEU A 409 -36.11 8.51 14.72
C LEU A 409 -36.70 8.14 13.34
N TRP A 410 -36.01 7.34 12.52
CA TRP A 410 -36.34 7.02 11.11
C TRP A 410 -36.90 8.21 10.28
N CYS A 411 -36.41 9.43 10.50
CA CYS A 411 -37.02 10.66 9.97
C CYS A 411 -36.89 10.88 8.45
N GLY A 412 -36.20 9.99 7.74
CA GLY A 412 -35.98 10.07 6.29
C GLY A 412 -34.92 11.07 5.81
N ALA A 413 -34.29 11.83 6.70
CA ALA A 413 -33.32 12.87 6.31
C ALA A 413 -31.95 12.34 5.83
N CYS A 414 -31.62 11.08 6.11
CA CYS A 414 -30.35 10.45 5.71
C CYS A 414 -30.52 8.94 5.53
N THR A 415 -29.51 8.29 4.95
CA THR A 415 -29.53 6.84 4.69
C THR A 415 -29.61 5.99 5.97
N VAL A 416 -29.17 6.50 7.12
CA VAL A 416 -29.34 5.82 8.42
C VAL A 416 -30.81 5.59 8.74
N GLY A 417 -31.70 6.54 8.42
CA GLY A 417 -33.12 6.38 8.69
C GLY A 417 -33.73 5.20 7.93
N ARG A 418 -33.37 5.05 6.65
CA ARG A 418 -33.83 3.92 5.82
C ARG A 418 -33.21 2.59 6.26
N ALA A 419 -31.92 2.56 6.56
CA ALA A 419 -31.26 1.35 7.08
C ALA A 419 -31.85 0.91 8.43
N TRP A 420 -32.22 1.88 9.27
CA TRP A 420 -32.85 1.64 10.56
C TRP A 420 -34.24 1.01 10.43
N GLU A 421 -35.07 1.56 9.55
CA GLU A 421 -36.37 0.99 9.20
C GLU A 421 -36.24 -0.46 8.71
N LEU A 422 -35.34 -0.70 7.74
CA LEU A 422 -35.08 -2.04 7.19
C LEU A 422 -34.66 -3.07 8.24
N GLY A 423 -33.86 -2.65 9.24
CA GLY A 423 -33.44 -3.51 10.32
C GLY A 423 -34.58 -3.89 11.26
N LEU A 424 -35.40 -2.92 11.66
CA LEU A 424 -36.54 -3.17 12.56
C LEU A 424 -37.67 -3.96 11.88
N GLU A 425 -37.88 -3.81 10.56
CA GLU A 425 -38.79 -4.68 9.78
C GLU A 425 -38.41 -6.16 9.86
N ARG A 426 -37.11 -6.46 10.08
CA ARG A 426 -36.55 -7.81 10.20
C ARG A 426 -36.31 -8.26 11.64
N GLY A 427 -36.79 -7.47 12.61
CA GLY A 427 -36.65 -7.76 14.03
C GLY A 427 -35.21 -7.69 14.54
N LEU A 428 -34.33 -6.96 13.85
CA LEU A 428 -32.96 -6.72 14.32
C LEU A 428 -32.97 -5.64 15.40
N ASP A 429 -32.11 -5.79 16.40
CA ASP A 429 -31.74 -4.69 17.29
C ASP A 429 -30.79 -3.74 16.54
N VAL A 430 -31.29 -2.57 16.17
CA VAL A 430 -30.53 -1.58 15.41
C VAL A 430 -29.92 -0.57 16.36
N ARG A 431 -28.60 -0.38 16.26
CA ARG A 431 -27.84 0.55 17.10
C ARG A 431 -26.90 1.40 16.24
N CYS A 432 -26.82 2.69 16.54
CA CYS A 432 -25.80 3.55 15.95
C CYS A 432 -24.52 3.52 16.78
N VAL A 433 -23.39 3.32 16.10
CA VAL A 433 -22.05 3.38 16.67
C VAL A 433 -21.54 4.80 16.52
N SER A 434 -21.24 5.45 17.65
CA SER A 434 -20.86 6.87 17.74
C SER A 434 -19.35 7.12 17.75
N SER A 435 -18.54 6.10 18.03
CA SER A 435 -17.08 6.20 18.17
C SER A 435 -16.44 4.82 18.01
N PHE A 436 -15.10 4.76 17.92
CA PHE A 436 -14.41 3.47 17.86
C PHE A 436 -14.46 2.72 19.20
N GLU A 437 -14.36 3.45 20.32
CA GLU A 437 -14.51 2.87 21.67
C GLU A 437 -15.92 2.33 21.87
N ASP A 438 -16.92 3.04 21.36
CA ASP A 438 -18.32 2.60 21.36
C ASP A 438 -18.50 1.34 20.50
N LEU A 439 -17.84 1.24 19.34
CA LEU A 439 -17.84 0.00 18.53
C LEU A 439 -17.34 -1.19 19.35
N LEU A 440 -16.20 -1.05 20.02
CA LEU A 440 -15.63 -2.12 20.83
C LEU A 440 -16.57 -2.51 21.99
N SER A 441 -17.20 -1.51 22.62
CA SER A 441 -18.21 -1.74 23.66
C SER A 441 -19.45 -2.46 23.11
N GLU A 442 -19.91 -2.14 21.90
CA GLU A 442 -21.03 -2.81 21.26
C GLU A 442 -20.69 -4.26 20.90
N LEU A 443 -19.51 -4.51 20.31
CA LEU A 443 -19.05 -5.86 20.02
C LEU A 443 -18.92 -6.71 21.30
N GLU A 444 -18.43 -6.12 22.39
CA GLU A 444 -18.39 -6.79 23.69
C GLU A 444 -19.81 -7.06 24.24
N SER A 445 -20.73 -6.10 24.09
CA SER A 445 -22.13 -6.25 24.48
C SER A 445 -22.82 -7.40 23.75
N ILE A 446 -22.67 -7.47 22.41
CA ILE A 446 -23.20 -8.55 21.56
C ILE A 446 -22.72 -9.91 22.09
N ARG A 447 -21.42 -10.02 22.37
CA ARG A 447 -20.82 -11.23 22.94
C ARG A 447 -21.39 -11.59 24.32
N GLN A 448 -21.53 -10.61 25.21
CA GLN A 448 -22.01 -10.82 26.59
C GLN A 448 -23.49 -11.18 26.65
N LEU A 449 -24.31 -10.61 25.76
CA LEU A 449 -25.74 -10.91 25.64
C LEU A 449 -26.02 -12.26 24.95
N GLY A 450 -24.97 -12.93 24.45
CA GLY A 450 -25.09 -14.24 23.80
C GLY A 450 -25.65 -14.17 22.38
N GLU A 451 -25.65 -12.99 21.78
CA GLU A 451 -26.00 -12.81 20.37
C GLU A 451 -24.91 -13.45 19.50
N LYS A 452 -25.34 -14.18 18.47
CA LYS A 452 -24.45 -15.09 17.74
C LYS A 452 -23.74 -14.42 16.57
N ALA A 453 -24.31 -13.35 16.02
CA ALA A 453 -23.78 -12.65 14.86
C ALA A 453 -24.38 -11.24 14.71
N PHE A 454 -23.67 -10.38 13.97
CA PHE A 454 -24.13 -9.03 13.65
C PHE A 454 -23.93 -8.68 12.17
N ILE A 455 -24.64 -7.65 11.72
CA ILE A 455 -24.42 -6.97 10.43
C ILE A 455 -24.00 -5.54 10.76
N GLY A 456 -23.02 -5.01 10.04
CA GLY A 456 -22.60 -3.62 10.22
C GLY A 456 -22.26 -2.94 8.92
N CYS A 457 -22.19 -1.61 8.95
CA CYS A 457 -21.77 -0.82 7.80
C CYS A 457 -20.53 0.00 8.14
N CYS A 458 -19.46 -0.13 7.34
CA CYS A 458 -18.24 0.66 7.51
C CYS A 458 -17.49 0.76 6.17
N CYS A 459 -16.57 1.71 6.02
CA CYS A 459 -15.79 1.79 4.78
C CYS A 459 -14.66 0.75 4.74
N GLN A 460 -14.25 0.33 3.55
CA GLN A 460 -13.17 -0.64 3.37
C GLN A 460 -11.86 -0.27 4.11
N PRO A 461 -11.37 1.00 4.07
CA PRO A 461 -10.18 1.38 4.84
C PRO A 461 -10.35 1.20 6.36
N PHE A 462 -11.57 1.39 6.89
CA PHE A 462 -11.88 1.14 8.29
C PHE A 462 -11.73 -0.33 8.64
N PHE A 463 -12.37 -1.20 7.87
CA PHE A 463 -12.31 -2.63 8.09
C PHE A 463 -10.87 -3.16 7.99
N THR A 464 -10.15 -2.83 6.92
CA THR A 464 -8.76 -3.27 6.73
C THR A 464 -7.84 -2.85 7.88
N LYS A 465 -8.07 -1.67 8.48
CA LYS A 465 -7.29 -1.21 9.62
C LYS A 465 -7.63 -1.94 10.93
N HIS A 466 -8.90 -2.25 11.14
CA HIS A 466 -9.41 -2.79 12.40
C HIS A 466 -9.72 -4.29 12.33
N VAL A 467 -9.27 -5.00 11.28
CA VAL A 467 -9.50 -6.45 11.11
C VAL A 467 -9.09 -7.24 12.35
N ASN A 468 -7.90 -6.96 12.91
CA ASN A 468 -7.41 -7.60 14.13
C ASN A 468 -8.26 -7.26 15.38
N ASP A 469 -8.89 -6.08 15.41
CA ASP A 469 -9.76 -5.70 16.52
C ASP A 469 -11.10 -6.45 16.45
N PHE A 470 -11.65 -6.62 15.24
CA PHE A 470 -12.80 -7.49 15.01
C PHE A 470 -12.48 -8.95 15.33
N GLU A 471 -11.32 -9.47 14.90
CA GLU A 471 -10.87 -10.83 15.23
C GLU A 471 -10.76 -11.05 16.75
N LYS A 472 -10.19 -10.08 17.48
CA LYS A 472 -10.11 -10.13 18.94
C LYS A 472 -11.46 -10.06 19.63
N ALA A 473 -12.43 -9.34 19.05
CA ALA A 473 -13.79 -9.30 19.59
C ALA A 473 -14.45 -10.69 19.53
N GLY A 474 -14.10 -11.51 18.54
CA GLY A 474 -14.53 -12.90 18.43
C GLY A 474 -16.02 -13.07 18.11
N VAL A 475 -16.68 -12.03 17.61
CA VAL A 475 -18.08 -12.04 17.21
C VAL A 475 -18.19 -12.19 15.69
N PRO A 476 -18.86 -13.23 15.17
CA PRO A 476 -19.13 -13.38 13.74
C PRO A 476 -19.90 -12.18 13.18
N GLY A 477 -19.48 -11.67 12.02
CA GLY A 477 -20.20 -10.55 11.42
C GLY A 477 -19.96 -10.32 9.94
N ILE A 478 -20.94 -9.69 9.30
CA ILE A 478 -20.87 -9.18 7.92
C ILE A 478 -20.78 -7.66 7.97
N LEU A 479 -19.78 -7.11 7.29
CA LEU A 479 -19.54 -5.67 7.18
C LEU A 479 -19.71 -5.22 5.74
N LEU A 480 -20.61 -4.25 5.54
CA LEU A 480 -20.98 -3.72 4.23
C LEU A 480 -20.33 -2.37 3.99
N ASN A 481 -19.71 -2.22 2.81
CA ASN A 481 -19.07 -0.98 2.44
C ASN A 481 -20.09 0.18 2.36
N ILE A 482 -19.69 1.35 2.84
CA ILE A 482 -20.47 2.59 2.72
C ILE A 482 -19.96 3.42 1.54
N ASP A 483 -20.86 4.20 0.94
CA ASP A 483 -20.59 5.06 -0.20
C ASP A 483 -20.14 6.46 0.23
N ASN A 484 -19.63 7.22 -0.76
CA ASN A 484 -19.20 8.62 -0.67
C ASN A 484 -17.93 8.87 0.14
N THR A 485 -17.55 10.15 0.20
CA THR A 485 -16.29 10.61 0.75
C THR A 485 -16.13 10.20 2.21
N THR A 486 -15.30 9.19 2.45
CA THR A 486 -15.12 8.60 3.78
C THR A 486 -14.29 9.49 4.69
N CYS A 487 -14.33 9.23 6.01
CA CYS A 487 -13.43 9.91 6.95
C CYS A 487 -11.94 9.67 6.66
N TYR A 488 -11.60 8.65 5.88
CA TYR A 488 -10.24 8.40 5.40
C TYR A 488 -9.89 9.26 4.19
N GLU A 489 -10.83 9.48 3.26
CA GLU A 489 -10.63 10.36 2.11
C GLU A 489 -10.52 11.84 2.50
N LEU A 490 -11.17 12.26 3.60
CA LEU A 490 -11.25 13.67 4.03
C LEU A 490 -10.25 14.11 5.10
N ASP A 491 -9.35 13.24 5.58
CA ASP A 491 -8.81 13.31 6.94
C ASP A 491 -9.77 13.80 7.99
N GLN A 492 -10.58 12.87 8.41
CA GLN A 492 -11.24 13.02 9.67
C GLN A 492 -11.26 11.70 10.43
N ALA A 493 -10.49 10.66 10.09
CA ALA A 493 -10.46 9.40 10.86
C ALA A 493 -9.99 9.62 12.33
N LYS A 494 -8.88 10.37 12.52
CA LYS A 494 -8.28 10.80 13.82
C LYS A 494 -9.18 11.78 14.62
N GLN A 495 -10.42 11.96 14.17
CA GLN A 495 -11.48 12.80 14.74
C GLN A 495 -12.82 12.02 14.79
N ALA A 496 -13.09 11.20 13.76
CA ALA A 496 -14.28 10.38 13.58
C ALA A 496 -14.35 9.22 14.56
N TYR A 497 -13.20 8.64 14.93
CA TYR A 497 -13.15 7.65 16.01
C TYR A 497 -13.56 8.23 17.36
N LYS A 498 -13.47 9.55 17.54
CA LYS A 498 -13.94 10.27 18.73
C LYS A 498 -15.37 10.79 18.56
N GLY A 499 -16.08 10.35 17.52
CA GLY A 499 -17.41 10.85 17.18
C GLY A 499 -17.45 12.20 16.48
N ASN A 500 -16.32 12.82 16.11
CA ASN A 500 -16.31 14.20 15.59
C ASN A 500 -16.04 14.26 14.07
N PHE A 501 -16.82 13.52 13.28
CA PHE A 501 -16.75 13.56 11.81
C PHE A 501 -17.63 14.69 11.24
N ASN A 502 -17.00 15.64 10.54
CA ASN A 502 -17.59 16.88 10.01
C ASN A 502 -18.02 16.76 8.54
N SER A 503 -18.21 15.54 8.05
CA SER A 503 -18.77 15.28 6.73
C SER A 503 -19.74 14.12 6.80
N GLN A 504 -20.39 13.78 5.69
CA GLN A 504 -21.45 12.80 5.66
C GLN A 504 -21.11 11.72 4.64
N THR A 505 -21.00 10.48 5.12
CA THR A 505 -20.98 9.28 4.28
C THR A 505 -22.40 8.79 4.04
N HIS A 506 -22.59 7.78 3.19
CA HIS A 506 -23.91 7.22 2.91
C HIS A 506 -23.87 5.71 3.05
N ILE A 507 -24.85 5.12 3.75
CA ILE A 507 -25.01 3.67 3.74
C ILE A 507 -25.48 3.27 2.34
N ASN A 508 -24.82 2.26 1.76
CA ASN A 508 -25.26 1.67 0.51
C ASN A 508 -26.50 0.80 0.78
N ILE A 509 -27.69 1.37 0.55
CA ILE A 509 -28.97 0.72 0.85
C ILE A 509 -29.18 -0.49 -0.04
N ASP A 510 -28.81 -0.42 -1.32
CA ASP A 510 -28.95 -1.54 -2.26
C ASP A 510 -28.11 -2.75 -1.83
N LEU A 511 -26.89 -2.50 -1.33
CA LEU A 511 -26.02 -3.54 -0.78
C LEU A 511 -26.60 -4.15 0.50
N LEU A 512 -27.14 -3.31 1.39
CA LEU A 512 -27.80 -3.76 2.63
C LEU A 512 -29.02 -4.64 2.33
N GLU A 513 -29.90 -4.19 1.43
CA GLU A 513 -31.08 -4.95 1.01
C GLU A 513 -30.68 -6.26 0.32
N THR A 514 -29.63 -6.25 -0.52
CA THR A 514 -29.10 -7.47 -1.15
C THR A 514 -28.73 -8.52 -0.10
N VAL A 515 -27.96 -8.15 0.92
CA VAL A 515 -27.53 -9.09 1.97
C VAL A 515 -28.69 -9.52 2.86
N PHE A 516 -29.62 -8.61 3.17
CA PHE A 516 -30.83 -8.94 3.92
C PHE A 516 -31.72 -9.95 3.18
N ASN A 517 -31.93 -9.77 1.88
CA ASN A 517 -32.70 -10.71 1.06
C ASN A 517 -32.08 -12.11 1.09
N VAL A 518 -30.75 -12.21 1.04
CA VAL A 518 -30.05 -13.49 1.16
C VAL A 518 -30.29 -14.15 2.52
N ILE A 519 -30.28 -13.39 3.61
CA ILE A 519 -30.59 -13.90 4.96
C ILE A 519 -32.04 -14.38 5.03
N ASP A 520 -32.98 -13.61 4.49
CA ASP A 520 -34.41 -13.94 4.49
C ASP A 520 -34.67 -15.23 3.70
N GLU A 521 -34.04 -15.38 2.52
CA GLU A 521 -34.10 -16.60 1.72
C GLU A 521 -33.49 -17.81 2.44
N TYR A 522 -32.37 -17.62 3.14
CA TYR A 522 -31.73 -18.68 3.91
C TYR A 522 -32.63 -19.16 5.06
N ARG A 523 -33.24 -18.23 5.80
CA ARG A 523 -34.22 -18.53 6.87
C ARG A 523 -35.44 -19.27 6.32
N ALA A 524 -35.98 -18.82 5.18
CA ALA A 524 -37.13 -19.46 4.55
C ALA A 524 -36.83 -20.91 4.12
N LYS A 525 -35.62 -21.20 3.64
CA LYS A 525 -35.18 -22.56 3.28
C LYS A 525 -34.92 -23.46 4.50
N GLY A 526 -34.54 -22.89 5.65
CA GLY A 526 -34.33 -23.65 6.89
C GLY A 526 -35.62 -23.94 7.68
N ALA A 527 -36.68 -23.17 7.45
CA ALA A 527 -37.99 -23.35 8.07
C ALA A 527 -38.92 -24.32 7.31
N ALA A 528 -38.58 -24.66 6.06
CA ALA A 528 -39.24 -25.66 5.22
C ALA A 528 -38.58 -27.03 5.39
#